data_AF-A0A0C9TQ44-F1
#
_entry.id   AF-A0A0C9TQ44-F1
#
_cell.length_a   1.000
_cell.length_b   1.000
_cell.length_c   1.000
_cell.angle_alpha   90.00
_cell.angle_beta   90.00
_cell.angle_gamma   90.00
#
_symmetry.space_group_name_H-M   'P 1'
#
loop_
_entity.id
_entity.type
_entity.pdbx_description
1 polymer ?
#
loop_
_entity_poly.entity_id
_entity_poly.type
_entity_poly.pdbx_seq_one_letter_code
_entity_poly.pdbx_strand_id
1 'polypeptide(L)'
;DIHKDSVYETYTHCKRNNLPEVWAYMWNSWYTPPKWRLWARSAYPNAIPCKRTTMIVEVLWRNLKRLTLHQNNCPRLDFVCHLILVTSVPAWRVKFREASQQMHSSRPHTLTAEQKSFKFTWEKLS
;
A
#
# COMPACT_ATOMS: atom_id res chain seq x y z
N ASP A 1 -6.41 19.16 -10.66
CA ASP A 1 -7.21 17.99 -11.09
C ASP A 1 -6.27 16.80 -10.94
N ILE A 2 -6.62 15.82 -10.10
CA ILE A 2 -5.70 14.79 -9.59
C ILE A 2 -4.95 14.09 -10.72
N HIS A 3 -5.61 13.85 -11.86
CA HIS A 3 -4.96 13.26 -13.05
C HIS A 3 -3.84 14.13 -13.57
N LYS A 4 -4.13 15.41 -13.81
CA LYS A 4 -3.19 16.38 -14.35
C LYS A 4 -2.02 16.60 -13.40
N ASP A 5 -2.30 16.68 -12.10
CA ASP A 5 -1.28 16.93 -11.07
C ASP A 5 -0.34 15.72 -10.94
N SER A 6 -0.89 14.49 -10.92
CA SER A 6 -0.10 13.25 -10.88
C SER A 6 0.72 13.04 -12.17
N VAL A 7 0.14 13.33 -13.34
CA VAL A 7 0.84 13.28 -14.62
C VAL A 7 2.01 14.26 -14.64
N TYR A 8 1.78 15.48 -14.16
CA TYR A 8 2.80 16.53 -14.15
C TYR A 8 3.96 16.20 -13.21
N GLU A 9 3.66 15.72 -12.01
CA GLU A 9 4.68 15.29 -11.04
C GLU A 9 5.54 14.16 -11.59
N THR A 10 4.92 13.10 -12.11
CA THR A 10 5.66 11.96 -12.68
C THR A 10 6.44 12.36 -13.93
N TYR A 11 5.85 13.16 -14.82
CA TYR A 11 6.54 13.65 -16.01
C TYR A 11 7.76 14.51 -15.64
N THR A 12 7.60 15.45 -14.70
CA THR A 12 8.72 16.30 -14.26
C THR A 12 9.80 15.49 -13.57
N HIS A 13 9.44 14.47 -12.79
CA HIS A 13 10.38 13.54 -12.20
C HIS A 13 11.16 12.75 -13.26
N CYS A 14 10.47 12.12 -14.22
CA CYS A 14 11.12 11.38 -15.31
C CYS A 14 11.99 12.29 -16.19
N LYS A 15 11.55 13.53 -16.45
CA LYS A 15 12.31 14.52 -17.23
C LYS A 15 13.58 14.96 -16.50
N ARG A 16 13.50 15.25 -15.20
CA ARG A 16 14.66 15.64 -14.38
C ARG A 16 15.71 14.53 -14.30
N ASN A 17 15.28 13.27 -14.27
CA ASN A 17 16.17 12.10 -14.18
C ASN A 17 16.53 11.49 -15.55
N ASN A 18 16.12 12.11 -16.66
CA ASN A 18 16.36 11.61 -18.03
C ASN A 18 15.89 10.16 -18.26
N LEU A 19 14.66 9.84 -17.82
CA LEU A 19 14.02 8.52 -17.91
C LEU A 19 12.86 8.50 -18.92
N PRO A 20 13.12 8.64 -20.24
CA PRO A 20 12.07 8.74 -21.25
C PRO A 20 11.31 7.43 -21.45
N GLU A 21 11.99 6.28 -21.32
CA GLU A 21 11.39 4.95 -21.48
C GLU A 21 10.43 4.63 -20.34
N VAL A 22 10.80 5.00 -19.11
CA VAL A 22 9.96 4.86 -17.92
C VAL A 22 8.72 5.72 -18.06
N TRP A 23 8.87 6.97 -18.53
CA TRP A 23 7.73 7.83 -18.81
C TRP A 23 6.79 7.22 -19.86
N ALA A 24 7.33 6.72 -20.97
CA ALA A 24 6.54 6.08 -22.03
C ALA A 24 5.77 4.86 -21.51
N TYR A 25 6.41 4.04 -20.68
CA TYR A 25 5.76 2.90 -20.02
C TYR A 25 4.64 3.36 -19.08
N MET A 26 4.92 4.30 -18.17
CA MET A 26 3.94 4.80 -17.21
C MET A 26 2.73 5.44 -17.88
N TRP A 27 2.95 6.18 -18.98
CA TRP A 27 1.88 6.75 -19.77
C TRP A 27 0.97 5.68 -20.40
N ASN A 28 1.56 4.68 -21.04
CA ASN A 28 0.82 3.61 -21.72
C ASN A 28 0.12 2.65 -20.75
N SER A 29 0.67 2.45 -19.56
CA SER A 29 0.13 1.53 -18.56
C SER A 29 -0.86 2.18 -17.60
N TRP A 30 -0.66 3.45 -17.23
CA TRP A 30 -1.38 4.08 -16.11
C TRP A 30 -2.05 5.41 -16.41
N TYR A 31 -1.43 6.31 -17.18
CA TYR A 31 -1.94 7.68 -17.32
C TYR A 31 -2.79 7.94 -18.58
N THR A 32 -2.81 7.01 -19.55
CA THR A 32 -3.67 7.10 -20.73
C THR A 32 -5.15 7.17 -20.32
N PRO A 33 -6.01 7.98 -20.95
CA PRO A 33 -7.40 8.18 -20.52
C PRO A 33 -8.20 6.90 -20.19
N PRO A 34 -8.17 5.83 -21.01
CA PRO A 34 -8.87 4.58 -20.66
C PRO A 34 -8.24 3.83 -19.48
N LYS A 35 -6.92 3.87 -19.32
CA LYS A 35 -6.17 3.19 -18.25
C LYS A 35 -6.24 3.96 -16.94
N TRP A 36 -6.14 5.28 -17.02
CA TRP A 36 -6.33 6.19 -15.90
C TRP A 36 -7.69 5.98 -15.27
N ARG A 37 -8.76 5.81 -16.05
CA ARG A 37 -10.07 5.46 -15.48
C ARG A 37 -10.01 4.16 -14.68
N LEU A 38 -9.25 3.15 -15.08
CA LEU A 38 -9.12 1.90 -14.32
C LEU A 38 -8.28 2.08 -13.05
N TRP A 39 -7.22 2.89 -13.13
CA TRP A 39 -6.31 3.14 -12.01
C TRP A 39 -6.90 4.13 -10.99
N ALA A 40 -7.48 5.23 -11.46
CA ALA A 40 -8.28 6.17 -10.68
C ALA A 40 -9.57 5.52 -10.15
N ARG A 41 -10.11 4.46 -10.76
CA ARG A 41 -11.17 3.62 -10.16
C ARG A 41 -10.71 2.77 -8.98
N SER A 42 -9.40 2.63 -8.73
CA SER A 42 -8.93 2.13 -7.43
C SER A 42 -9.14 3.17 -6.29
N ALA A 43 -9.38 4.44 -6.64
CA ALA A 43 -9.76 5.53 -5.73
C ALA A 43 -11.23 6.02 -5.88
N TYR A 44 -11.90 5.70 -7.00
CA TYR A 44 -13.24 6.07 -7.46
C TYR A 44 -13.59 7.57 -7.62
N PRO A 45 -14.34 7.95 -8.69
CA PRO A 45 -14.54 9.37 -9.05
C PRO A 45 -15.59 10.13 -8.23
N ASN A 46 -16.48 9.46 -7.48
CA ASN A 46 -17.52 10.10 -6.65
C ASN A 46 -17.46 9.72 -5.16
N ALA A 47 -16.57 8.81 -4.75
CA ALA A 47 -16.12 8.51 -3.38
C ALA A 47 -15.33 7.20 -3.38
N ILE A 48 -14.29 7.13 -2.54
CA ILE A 48 -13.55 5.91 -2.22
C ILE A 48 -14.56 4.81 -1.81
N PRO A 49 -14.45 3.56 -2.30
CA PRO A 49 -15.29 2.49 -1.81
C PRO A 49 -14.89 2.20 -0.37
N CYS A 50 -15.59 2.84 0.57
CA CYS A 50 -15.47 2.58 2.00
C CYS A 50 -15.51 1.08 2.26
N LYS A 51 -16.22 0.27 1.46
CA LYS A 51 -16.38 -1.17 1.69
C LYS A 51 -15.09 -2.00 1.79
N ARG A 52 -13.97 -1.62 1.16
CA ARG A 52 -12.70 -2.41 1.23
C ARG A 52 -11.79 -1.94 2.36
N THR A 53 -11.75 -0.63 2.63
CA THR A 53 -11.06 -0.06 3.79
C THR A 53 -11.85 -0.25 5.08
N THR A 54 -13.19 -0.12 5.05
CA THR A 54 -14.08 -0.52 6.14
C THR A 54 -13.99 -2.02 6.37
N MET A 55 -13.83 -2.90 5.38
CA MET A 55 -13.61 -4.31 5.70
C MET A 55 -12.33 -4.51 6.53
N ILE A 56 -11.24 -3.87 6.14
CA ILE A 56 -9.95 -3.96 6.86
C ILE A 56 -10.07 -3.30 8.24
N VAL A 57 -10.70 -2.12 8.31
CA VAL A 57 -10.91 -1.36 9.55
C VAL A 57 -11.92 -2.07 10.46
N GLU A 58 -12.97 -2.69 9.93
CA GLU A 58 -13.96 -3.49 10.67
C GLU A 58 -13.35 -4.78 11.17
N VAL A 59 -12.50 -5.44 10.38
CA VAL A 59 -11.73 -6.61 10.83
C VAL A 59 -10.73 -6.20 11.92
N LEU A 60 -10.05 -5.08 11.74
CA LEU A 60 -9.17 -4.48 12.76
C LEU A 60 -9.96 -4.23 14.05
N TRP A 61 -11.08 -3.51 13.98
CA TRP A 61 -11.94 -3.22 15.13
C TRP A 61 -12.56 -4.47 15.73
N ARG A 62 -12.90 -5.49 14.93
CA ARG A 62 -13.38 -6.79 15.41
C ARG A 62 -12.31 -7.48 16.24
N ASN A 63 -11.07 -7.51 15.75
CA ASN A 63 -9.94 -8.10 16.47
C ASN A 63 -9.60 -7.31 17.73
N LEU A 64 -9.62 -5.97 17.66
CA LEU A 64 -9.35 -5.08 18.78
C LEU A 64 -10.40 -5.23 19.88
N LYS A 65 -11.69 -5.34 19.51
CA LYS A 65 -12.78 -5.64 20.44
C LYS A 65 -12.63 -7.00 21.12
N ARG A 66 -12.25 -8.03 20.37
CA ARG A 66 -12.14 -9.41 20.89
C ARG A 66 -10.88 -9.65 21.74
N LEU A 67 -9.75 -9.09 21.33
CA LEU A 67 -8.47 -9.35 21.98
C LEU A 67 -8.19 -8.36 23.10
N THR A 68 -8.53 -7.09 22.88
CA THR A 68 -8.04 -5.99 23.71
C THR A 68 -9.15 -5.38 24.57
N LEU A 69 -10.34 -5.15 24.00
CA LEU A 69 -11.45 -4.51 24.71
C LEU A 69 -12.51 -5.50 25.24
N HIS A 70 -12.19 -6.79 25.35
CA HIS A 70 -13.18 -7.80 25.74
C HIS A 70 -13.68 -7.66 27.18
N GLN A 71 -12.88 -7.08 28.07
CA GLN A 71 -13.25 -6.86 29.49
C GLN A 71 -13.94 -5.51 29.72
N ASN A 72 -13.83 -4.59 28.77
CA ASN A 72 -14.26 -3.21 28.93
C ASN A 72 -15.34 -2.89 27.88
N ASN A 73 -16.60 -2.95 28.30
CA ASN A 73 -17.71 -2.50 27.47
C ASN A 73 -17.84 -0.98 27.51
N CYS A 74 -18.01 -0.36 26.33
CA CYS A 74 -18.16 1.09 26.16
C CYS A 74 -17.10 1.99 26.86
N PRO A 75 -15.79 1.70 26.73
CA PRO A 75 -14.74 2.52 27.31
C PRO A 75 -14.67 3.91 26.64
N ARG A 76 -14.20 4.90 27.40
CA ARG A 76 -13.90 6.24 26.87
C ARG A 76 -12.81 6.15 25.79
N LEU A 77 -12.89 7.03 24.80
CA LEU A 77 -11.96 7.05 23.66
C LEU A 77 -10.49 7.11 24.09
N ASP A 78 -10.17 7.94 25.09
CA ASP A 78 -8.81 8.10 25.60
C ASP A 78 -8.23 6.79 26.17
N PHE A 79 -9.04 6.06 26.93
CA PHE A 79 -8.67 4.75 27.47
C PHE A 79 -8.47 3.71 26.36
N VAL A 80 -9.30 3.75 25.31
CA VAL A 80 -9.12 2.91 24.12
C VAL A 80 -7.79 3.21 23.44
N CYS A 81 -7.48 4.50 23.22
CA CYS A 81 -6.22 4.92 22.61
C CYS A 81 -5.01 4.45 23.43
N HIS A 82 -5.03 4.67 24.75
CA HIS A 82 -3.98 4.20 25.65
C HIS A 82 -3.79 2.68 25.55
N LEU A 83 -4.89 1.92 25.60
CA LEU A 83 -4.84 0.46 25.54
C LEU A 83 -4.28 -0.03 24.19
N ILE A 84 -4.67 0.58 23.08
CA ILE A 84 -4.14 0.26 21.73
C ILE A 84 -2.63 0.50 21.69
N LEU A 85 -2.17 1.63 22.19
CA LEU A 85 -0.75 2.00 22.18
C LEU A 85 0.10 1.08 23.07
N VAL A 86 -0.42 0.69 24.24
CA VAL A 86 0.33 -0.11 25.21
C VAL A 86 0.28 -1.61 24.90
N THR A 87 -0.83 -2.12 24.36
CA THR A 87 -1.01 -3.57 24.19
C THR A 87 -1.01 -4.01 22.72
N SER A 88 -1.81 -3.36 21.86
CA SER A 88 -2.01 -3.82 20.48
C SER A 88 -0.81 -3.51 19.59
N VAL A 89 -0.29 -2.27 19.67
CA VAL A 89 0.82 -1.81 18.83
C VAL A 89 2.11 -2.62 19.05
N PRO A 90 2.57 -2.90 20.29
CA PRO A 90 3.78 -3.70 20.50
C PRO A 90 3.62 -5.13 19.96
N ALA A 91 2.47 -5.77 20.20
CA ALA A 91 2.19 -7.10 19.69
C ALA A 91 2.21 -7.15 18.15
N TRP A 92 1.64 -6.15 17.49
CA TRP A 92 1.69 -6.03 16.03
C TRP A 92 3.10 -5.76 15.52
N ARG A 93 3.90 -4.94 16.22
CA ARG A 93 5.30 -4.67 15.84
C ARG A 93 6.15 -5.94 15.88
N VAL A 94 5.95 -6.80 16.89
CA VAL A 94 6.64 -8.09 16.98
C VAL A 94 6.22 -9.00 15.81
N LYS A 95 4.92 -9.20 15.60
CA LYS A 95 4.41 -10.02 14.47
C LYS A 95 4.86 -9.50 13.11
N PHE A 96 4.87 -8.17 12.94
CA PHE A 96 5.33 -7.55 11.70
C PHE A 96 6.83 -7.77 11.49
N ARG A 97 7.64 -7.65 12.54
CA ARG A 97 9.07 -7.95 12.48
C ARG A 97 9.31 -9.43 12.14
N GLU A 98 8.59 -10.34 12.78
CA GLU A 98 8.66 -11.78 12.49
C GLU A 98 8.25 -12.07 11.04
N ALA A 99 7.15 -11.49 10.55
CA ALA A 99 6.71 -11.66 9.17
C ALA A 99 7.70 -11.07 8.16
N SER A 100 8.27 -9.90 8.46
CA SER A 100 9.33 -9.30 7.64
C SER A 100 10.59 -10.16 7.61
N GLN A 101 11.03 -10.68 8.76
CA GLN A 101 12.16 -11.60 8.85
C GLN A 101 11.89 -12.92 8.13
N GLN A 102 10.68 -13.48 8.27
CA GLN A 102 10.26 -14.68 7.54
C GLN A 102 10.21 -14.45 6.03
N MET A 103 9.78 -13.27 5.57
CA MET A 103 9.79 -12.90 4.16
C MET A 103 11.22 -12.80 3.61
N HIS A 104 12.19 -12.40 4.44
CA HIS A 104 13.60 -12.39 4.10
C HIS A 104 14.27 -13.78 4.22
N SER A 105 13.81 -14.66 5.11
CA SER A 105 14.36 -16.01 5.30
C SER A 105 13.70 -17.07 4.42
N SER A 106 12.53 -16.77 3.85
CA SER A 106 11.87 -17.62 2.86
C SER A 106 12.72 -17.66 1.59
N ARG A 107 12.86 -18.85 0.99
CA ARG A 107 13.54 -18.99 -0.30
C ARG A 107 12.82 -18.05 -1.29
N PRO A 108 13.52 -17.11 -1.94
CA PRO A 108 12.86 -16.19 -2.87
C PRO A 108 12.12 -17.02 -3.91
N HIS A 109 10.84 -16.70 -4.12
CA HIS A 109 10.07 -17.37 -5.16
C HIS A 109 10.84 -17.23 -6.47
N THR A 110 11.00 -18.33 -7.21
CA THR A 110 11.71 -18.30 -8.47
C THR A 110 11.04 -17.25 -9.36
N LEU A 111 11.78 -16.17 -9.65
CA LEU A 111 11.30 -15.08 -10.48
C LEU A 111 10.88 -15.64 -11.84
N THR A 112 9.72 -15.22 -12.34
CA THR A 112 9.36 -15.50 -13.74
C THR A 112 10.37 -14.86 -14.69
N ALA A 113 10.42 -15.33 -15.94
CA ALA A 113 11.39 -14.83 -16.93
C ALA A 113 11.30 -13.29 -17.11
N GLU A 114 10.09 -12.75 -17.08
CA GLU A 114 9.82 -11.30 -17.17
C GLU A 114 10.30 -10.53 -15.93
N GLN A 115 10.17 -11.12 -14.74
CA GLN A 115 10.66 -10.49 -13.51
C GLN A 115 12.19 -10.51 -13.44
N LYS A 116 12.84 -11.53 -14.00
CA LYS A 116 14.31 -11.59 -14.11
C LYS A 116 14.84 -10.54 -15.08
N SER A 117 14.22 -10.38 -16.25
CA SER A 117 14.63 -9.36 -17.21
C SER A 117 14.46 -7.97 -16.63
N PHE A 118 13.33 -7.71 -15.94
CA PHE A 118 13.09 -6.45 -15.24
C PHE A 118 14.09 -6.19 -14.11
N LYS A 119 14.39 -7.19 -13.28
CA LYS A 119 15.38 -7.05 -12.20
C LYS A 119 16.78 -6.76 -12.77
N PHE A 120 17.16 -7.43 -13.84
CA PHE A 120 18.45 -7.21 -14.50
C PHE A 120 18.57 -5.80 -15.08
N THR A 121 17.54 -5.30 -15.76
CA THR A 121 17.54 -3.91 -16.24
C THR A 121 17.55 -2.91 -15.08
N TRP A 122 16.85 -3.20 -13.99
CA TRP A 122 16.85 -2.36 -12.79
C TRP A 122 18.22 -2.27 -12.12
N GLU A 123 18.92 -3.40 -11.94
CA GLU A 123 20.28 -3.43 -11.38
C GLU A 123 21.31 -2.73 -12.26
N LYS A 124 21.10 -2.69 -13.58
CA LYS A 124 21.98 -1.97 -14.52
C LYS A 124 21.76 -0.44 -14.51
N LEU A 125 20.58 0.00 -14.07
CA LEU A 125 20.20 1.42 -14.02
C LEU A 125 20.48 2.07 -12.66
N SER A 126 20.72 1.28 -11.62
CA SER A 126 21.18 1.72 -10.31
C SER A 126 22.70 1.88 -10.26
#